data_AF-A0A9P1IPB2-F1
#
_entry.id   AF-A0A9P1IPB2-F1
#
_cell.length_a   1.000
_cell.length_b   1.000
_cell.length_c   1.000
_cell.angle_alpha   90.00
_cell.angle_beta   90.00
_cell.angle_gamma   90.00
#
_symmetry.space_group_name_H-M   'P 1'
#
loop_
_entity.id
_entity.type
_entity.pdbx_description
1 polymer ?
#
loop_
_entity_poly.entity_id
_entity_poly.type
_entity_poly.pdbx_seq_one_letter_code
_entity_poly.pdbx_strand_id
1 'polypeptide(L)'
;MNRIVAIPARFSRHFATAAPKTSTGIEHAEKAKQRQGGKPDWSLYKCDDYLKFDKYSFAQAEVTMKNDRVPQPSNKKADTLPQVKK
;
A
#
# COMPACT_ATOMS: atom_id res chain seq x y z
N MET A 1 17.14 -27.09 47.84
CA MET A 1 18.03 -26.24 47.03
C MET A 1 17.31 -25.92 45.73
N ASN A 2 16.66 -24.76 45.67
CA ASN A 2 15.75 -24.38 44.59
C ASN A 2 16.54 -23.63 43.51
N ARG A 3 16.64 -24.21 42.30
CA ARG A 3 17.25 -23.53 41.15
C ARG A 3 16.17 -22.71 40.44
N ILE A 4 16.21 -21.40 40.64
CA ILE A 4 15.46 -20.44 39.82
C ILE A 4 16.10 -20.43 38.44
N VAL A 5 15.42 -21.03 37.46
CA VAL A 5 15.83 -20.95 36.06
C VAL A 5 15.24 -19.66 35.51
N ALA A 6 16.04 -18.60 35.47
CA ALA A 6 15.68 -17.35 34.84
C ALA A 6 15.55 -17.59 33.32
N ILE A 7 14.31 -17.57 32.82
CA ILE A 7 14.01 -17.54 31.39
C ILE A 7 14.48 -16.18 30.87
N PRO A 8 15.46 -16.09 29.94
CA PRO A 8 15.73 -14.82 29.30
C PRO A 8 14.52 -14.50 28.42
N ALA A 9 13.70 -13.57 28.89
CA ALA A 9 12.69 -12.88 28.12
C ALA A 9 13.38 -12.22 26.91
N ARG A 10 13.45 -12.96 25.80
CA ARG A 10 13.77 -12.38 24.51
C ARG A 10 12.58 -11.51 24.13
N PHE A 11 12.69 -10.24 24.49
CA PHE A 11 11.91 -9.13 23.98
C PHE A 11 11.95 -9.15 22.44
N SER A 12 11.11 -9.97 21.84
CA SER A 12 10.69 -9.75 20.48
C SER A 12 9.56 -8.72 20.56
N ARG A 13 9.97 -7.44 20.50
CA ARG A 13 9.08 -6.33 20.16
C ARG A 13 8.59 -6.57 18.73
N HIS A 14 7.66 -7.51 18.57
CA HIS A 14 6.90 -7.66 17.35
C HIS A 14 6.01 -6.43 17.26
N PHE A 15 6.33 -5.59 16.28
CA PHE A 15 5.59 -4.42 15.89
C PHE A 15 4.10 -4.75 15.81
N ALA A 16 3.31 -4.27 16.76
CA ALA A 16 1.86 -4.26 16.63
C ALA A 16 1.54 -3.28 15.50
N THR A 17 1.34 -3.82 14.29
CA THR A 17 0.95 -3.01 13.13
C THR A 17 -0.49 -2.56 13.33
N ALA A 18 -0.75 -1.25 13.22
CA ALA A 18 -2.12 -0.71 13.19
C ALA A 18 -2.88 -1.04 11.89
N ALA A 19 -2.27 -1.84 11.01
CA ALA A 19 -2.90 -2.30 9.78
C ALA A 19 -4.14 -3.13 10.15
N PRO A 20 -5.32 -2.84 9.55
CA PRO A 20 -6.49 -3.69 9.69
C PRO A 20 -6.12 -5.12 9.32
N LYS A 21 -6.65 -6.12 10.04
CA LYS A 21 -6.54 -7.55 9.67
C LYS A 21 -7.41 -7.87 8.45
N THR A 22 -7.49 -6.96 7.49
CA THR A 22 -8.19 -7.16 6.23
C THR A 22 -7.33 -8.06 5.38
N SER A 23 -8.00 -9.01 4.72
CA SER A 23 -7.39 -9.83 3.70
C SER A 23 -6.64 -8.95 2.70
N THR A 24 -5.34 -9.16 2.54
CA THR A 24 -4.54 -8.44 1.54
C THR A 24 -4.67 -9.07 0.16
N GLY A 25 -5.43 -10.18 0.05
CA GLY A 25 -5.58 -10.99 -1.15
C GLY A 25 -4.42 -11.94 -1.40
N ILE A 26 -3.28 -11.75 -0.71
CA ILE A 26 -2.07 -12.56 -0.87
C ILE A 26 -2.30 -13.98 -0.37
N GLU A 27 -3.02 -14.14 0.74
CA GLU A 27 -3.36 -15.43 1.32
C GLU A 27 -4.27 -16.27 0.41
N HIS A 28 -5.05 -15.62 -0.46
CA HIS A 28 -5.88 -16.31 -1.45
C HIS A 28 -5.00 -16.84 -2.59
N ALA A 29 -4.00 -16.07 -3.03
CA ALA A 29 -3.03 -16.51 -4.03
C ALA A 29 -2.15 -17.66 -3.51
N GLU A 30 -1.72 -17.62 -2.24
CA GLU A 30 -0.96 -18.70 -1.61
C GLU A 30 -1.77 -19.99 -1.45
N LYS A 31 -3.03 -19.90 -1.01
CA LYS A 31 -3.93 -21.07 -0.93
C LYS A 31 -4.29 -21.63 -2.30
N ALA A 32 -4.44 -20.79 -3.32
CA ALA A 32 -4.64 -21.23 -4.69
C ALA A 32 -3.42 -22.01 -5.22
N LYS A 33 -2.21 -21.52 -4.94
CA LYS A 33 -0.95 -22.20 -5.27
C LYS A 33 -0.83 -23.57 -4.60
N GLN A 34 -1.23 -23.69 -3.33
CA GLN A 34 -1.23 -24.97 -2.61
C GLN A 34 -2.27 -25.97 -3.13
N ARG A 35 -3.44 -25.50 -3.58
CA ARG A 35 -4.55 -26.37 -3.99
C ARG A 35 -4.44 -26.89 -5.42
N GLN A 36 -3.78 -26.15 -6.32
CA GLN A 36 -3.75 -26.49 -7.75
C GLN A 36 -2.49 -27.22 -8.22
N GLY A 37 -1.41 -27.29 -7.42
CA GLY A 37 -0.20 -28.09 -7.73
C GLY A 37 0.52 -27.77 -9.05
N GLY A 38 0.00 -26.87 -9.88
CA GLY A 38 0.57 -26.46 -11.15
C GLY A 38 1.62 -25.38 -10.95
N LYS A 39 2.66 -25.39 -11.79
CA LYS A 39 3.52 -24.22 -11.95
C LYS A 39 2.62 -23.06 -12.41
N PRO A 40 2.49 -21.97 -11.65
CA PRO A 40 1.76 -20.80 -12.11
C PRO A 40 2.43 -20.30 -13.38
N ASP A 41 1.66 -20.21 -14.46
CA ASP A 41 2.11 -19.57 -15.67
C ASP A 41 2.00 -18.06 -15.48
N TRP A 42 3.13 -17.45 -15.13
CA TRP A 42 3.23 -16.02 -14.91
C TRP A 42 2.98 -15.20 -16.20
N SER A 43 2.98 -15.82 -17.38
CA SER A 43 2.55 -15.16 -18.63
C SER A 43 1.04 -14.86 -18.66
N LEU A 44 0.26 -15.54 -17.83
CA LEU A 44 -1.18 -15.26 -17.66
C LEU A 44 -1.44 -14.07 -16.74
N TYR A 45 -0.43 -13.62 -15.98
CA TYR A 45 -0.57 -12.46 -15.11
C TYR A 45 -0.55 -11.18 -15.95
N LYS A 46 -1.73 -10.59 -16.16
CA LYS A 46 -1.94 -9.45 -17.07
C LYS A 46 -1.49 -8.09 -16.53
N CYS A 47 -0.99 -8.05 -15.30
CA CYS A 47 -0.74 -6.82 -14.56
C CYS A 47 0.71 -6.73 -14.09
N ASP A 48 1.65 -7.20 -14.91
CA ASP A 48 3.09 -7.10 -14.66
C ASP A 48 3.60 -5.65 -14.71
N ASP A 49 2.84 -4.73 -15.27
CA ASP A 49 3.16 -3.30 -15.32
C ASP A 49 3.24 -2.65 -13.93
N TYR A 50 2.46 -3.12 -12.95
CA TYR A 50 2.57 -2.61 -11.57
C TYR A 50 3.91 -2.93 -10.90
N LEU A 51 4.63 -3.95 -11.39
CA LEU A 51 5.97 -4.28 -10.89
C LEU A 51 7.03 -3.29 -11.36
N LYS A 52 6.71 -2.45 -12.36
CA LYS A 52 7.60 -1.47 -12.97
C LYS A 52 7.38 -0.05 -12.45
N PHE A 53 6.61 0.11 -11.36
CA PHE A 53 6.28 1.42 -10.81
C PHE A 53 7.42 1.93 -9.92
N ASP A 54 7.93 3.11 -10.25
CA ASP A 54 8.86 3.87 -9.43
C ASP A 54 8.09 4.83 -8.51
N LYS A 55 8.80 5.36 -7.50
CA LYS A 55 8.26 6.33 -6.53
C LYS A 55 7.49 7.50 -7.17
N TYR A 56 7.85 7.89 -8.39
CA TYR A 56 7.28 9.03 -9.09
C TYR A 56 6.37 8.67 -10.28
N SER A 57 6.10 7.39 -10.54
CA SER A 57 5.27 6.96 -11.68
C SER A 57 3.89 7.60 -11.67
N PHE A 58 3.29 7.78 -10.49
CA PHE A 58 2.01 8.48 -10.34
C PHE A 58 2.11 9.96 -10.77
N ALA A 59 3.10 10.69 -10.25
CA ALA A 59 3.28 12.10 -10.58
C ALA A 59 3.60 12.31 -12.07
N GLN A 60 4.36 11.39 -12.66
CA GLN A 60 4.66 11.42 -14.08
C GLN A 60 3.40 11.19 -14.93
N ALA A 61 2.55 10.23 -14.55
CA ALA A 61 1.26 10.05 -15.21
C ALA A 61 0.37 11.29 -15.10
N GLU A 62 0.32 11.94 -13.92
CA GLU A 62 -0.41 13.20 -13.72
C GLU A 62 0.09 14.33 -14.63
N VAL A 63 1.41 14.47 -14.79
CA VAL A 63 2.01 15.48 -15.69
C VAL A 63 1.68 15.19 -17.14
N THR A 64 1.77 13.93 -17.57
CA THR A 64 1.44 13.51 -18.94
C THR A 64 -0.03 13.80 -19.25
N MET A 65 -0.95 13.43 -18.35
CA MET A 65 -2.39 13.63 -18.54
C MET A 65 -2.81 15.11 -18.48
N LYS A 66 -1.98 16.00 -17.91
CA LYS A 66 -2.36 17.39 -17.64
C LYS A 66 -2.84 18.14 -18.88
N ASN A 67 -2.24 17.87 -20.05
CA ASN A 67 -2.56 18.57 -21.28
C ASN A 67 -3.89 18.10 -21.91
N ASP A 68 -4.32 16.88 -21.60
CA ASP A 68 -5.56 16.29 -22.13
C ASP A 68 -6.76 16.52 -21.21
N ARG A 69 -6.54 17.11 -20.02
CA ARG A 69 -7.60 17.37 -19.04
C ARG A 69 -8.46 18.56 -19.44
N VAL A 70 -9.76 18.40 -19.23
CA VAL A 70 -10.72 19.50 -19.34
C VAL A 70 -10.45 20.56 -18.24
N PRO A 71 -10.73 21.84 -18.52
CA PRO A 71 -10.65 22.89 -17.51
C PRO A 71 -11.49 22.57 -16.28
N GLN A 72 -10.93 22.82 -15.10
CA GLN A 72 -11.67 22.61 -13.85
C GLN A 72 -12.80 23.66 -13.72
N PRO A 73 -13.98 23.27 -13.22
CA PRO A 73 -15.04 24.22 -12.90
C PRO A 73 -14.56 25.19 -11.81
N SER A 74 -14.97 26.45 -11.90
CA SER A 74 -14.60 27.48 -10.93
C SER A 74 -15.81 28.28 -10.48
N ASN A 75 -15.92 28.50 -9.16
CA ASN A 75 -16.88 29.43 -8.55
C ASN A 75 -16.39 30.90 -8.64
N LYS A 76 -15.27 31.17 -9.34
CA LYS A 76 -14.62 32.48 -9.53
C LYS A 76 -14.32 33.27 -8.24
N LYS A 77 -14.51 32.67 -7.07
CA LYS A 77 -14.15 33.20 -5.76
C LYS A 77 -12.86 32.52 -5.33
N ALA A 78 -11.81 33.32 -5.12
CA ALA A 78 -10.61 32.81 -4.47
C ALA A 78 -10.95 32.42 -3.03
N ASP A 79 -10.30 31.39 -2.52
CA ASP A 79 -10.39 31.06 -1.10
C ASP A 79 -9.93 32.25 -0.28
N THR A 80 -10.76 32.67 0.67
CA THR A 80 -10.39 33.71 1.62
C THR A 80 -9.34 33.14 2.55
N LEU A 81 -8.16 33.76 2.61
CA LEU A 81 -7.15 33.41 3.60
C LEU A 81 -7.77 33.47 5.01
N PRO A 82 -7.45 32.50 5.90
CA PRO A 82 -7.95 32.52 7.25
C PRO A 82 -7.49 33.81 7.95
N GLN A 83 -8.47 34.63 8.36
CA GLN A 83 -8.18 35.83 9.12
C GLN A 83 -7.95 35.47 10.59
N VAL A 84 -6.76 35.75 11.09
CA VAL A 84 -6.50 35.71 12.53
C VAL A 84 -7.09 36.99 13.14
N LYS A 85 -8.07 36.87 14.04
CA LYS A 85 -8.56 38.02 14.80
C LYS A 85 -7.40 38.57 15.63
N LYS A 86 -7.15 39.88 15.52
CA LYS A 86 -6.26 40.61 16.45
C LYS A 86 -6.95 40.79 17.79
#